data_AF-A0A645JCU5-F1
#
_entry.id   AF-A0A645JCU5-F1
#
_cell.length_a   1.000
_cell.length_b   1.000
_cell.length_c   1.000
_cell.angle_alpha   90.00
_cell.angle_beta   90.00
_cell.angle_gamma   90.00
#
_symmetry.space_group_name_H-M   'P 1'
#
loop_
_entity.id
_entity.type
_entity.pdbx_description
1 polymer ?
#
loop_
_entity_poly.entity_id
_entity_poly.type
_entity_poly.pdbx_seq_one_letter_code
_entity_poly.pdbx_strand_id
1 'polypeptide(L)'
;MYRNARAAFEQIDVNLVYAGRTLGMSEAKIFWKVVIPTAGPGIISGTILTFARALGEYGATSMLAGNIPGKTGTISQKIAMVIQDGDYLTAGVWVIIVLIIAFVVIFLMNLFTGRNMKNVKRW
;
A
#
# COMPACT_ATOMS: atom_id res chain seq x y z
N MET A 1 -3.05 0.06 -8.62
CA MET A 1 -1.83 0.47 -7.89
C MET A 1 -1.13 1.61 -8.62
N TYR A 2 -0.54 1.40 -9.81
CA TYR A 2 -0.01 2.47 -10.67
C TYR A 2 -1.00 3.60 -10.95
N ARG A 3 -2.26 3.26 -11.28
CA ARG A 3 -3.31 4.27 -11.58
C ARG A 3 -3.58 5.23 -10.41
N ASN A 4 -3.48 4.78 -9.15
CA ASN A 4 -3.68 5.64 -7.98
C ASN A 4 -2.50 6.59 -7.79
N ALA A 5 -1.26 6.08 -7.95
CA ALA A 5 -0.08 6.93 -7.92
C ALA A 5 -0.10 7.96 -9.06
N ARG A 6 -0.44 7.54 -10.29
CA ARG A 6 -0.58 8.43 -11.44
C ARG A 6 -1.63 9.52 -11.19
N ALA A 7 -2.82 9.15 -10.70
CA ALA A 7 -3.87 10.12 -10.37
C ALA A 7 -3.40 11.13 -9.31
N ALA A 8 -2.56 10.72 -8.35
CA ALA A 8 -1.97 11.62 -7.37
C ALA A 8 -1.03 12.66 -7.99
N PHE A 9 -0.23 12.25 -8.99
CA PHE A 9 0.64 13.17 -9.73
C PHE A 9 -0.15 14.09 -10.66
N GLU A 10 -1.22 13.59 -11.29
CA GLU A 10 -2.09 14.38 -12.18
C GLU A 10 -2.87 15.47 -11.43
N GLN A 11 -3.08 15.33 -10.13
CA GLN A 11 -3.74 16.34 -9.28
C GLN A 11 -2.80 17.46 -8.80
N ILE A 12 -1.49 17.36 -9.06
CA ILE A 12 -0.53 18.39 -8.65
C ILE A 12 -0.75 19.65 -9.49
N ASP A 13 -0.86 20.79 -8.83
CA ASP A 13 -0.87 22.09 -9.50
C ASP A 13 0.48 22.35 -10.17
N VAL A 14 0.47 22.48 -11.49
CA VAL A 14 1.65 22.76 -12.32
C VAL A 14 2.27 24.12 -11.95
N ASN A 15 1.50 25.06 -11.39
CA ASN A 15 2.03 26.34 -10.90
C ASN A 15 3.10 26.16 -9.81
N LEU A 16 3.02 25.12 -8.98
CA LEU A 16 4.05 24.81 -7.99
C LEU A 16 5.40 24.44 -8.65
N VAL A 17 5.33 23.76 -9.79
CA VAL A 17 6.51 23.41 -10.60
C VAL A 17 7.08 24.67 -11.26
N TYR A 18 6.23 25.52 -11.85
CA TYR A 18 6.67 26.78 -12.46
C TYR A 18 7.30 27.73 -11.44
N ALA A 19 6.71 27.88 -10.26
CA ALA A 19 7.29 28.67 -9.17
C ALA A 19 8.69 28.15 -8.78
N GLY A 20 8.86 26.82 -8.71
CA GLY A 20 10.15 26.22 -8.44
C GLY A 20 11.21 26.56 -9.50
N ARG A 21 10.82 26.59 -10.79
CA ARG A 21 11.69 26.99 -11.90
C ARG A 21 12.08 28.47 -11.80
N THR A 22 11.13 29.35 -11.47
CA THR A 22 11.40 30.79 -11.28
C THR A 22 12.38 31.04 -10.13
N LEU A 23 12.34 30.21 -9.08
CA LEU A 23 13.29 30.25 -7.96
C LEU A 23 14.66 29.61 -8.29
N GLY A 24 14.91 29.24 -9.55
CA GLY A 24 16.18 28.66 -9.99
C GLY A 24 16.43 27.23 -9.52
N MET A 25 15.39 26.48 -9.10
CA MET A 25 15.55 25.07 -8.75
C MET A 25 15.72 24.21 -10.02
N SER A 26 16.65 23.26 -9.97
CA SER A 26 16.76 22.23 -11.01
C SER A 26 15.57 21.27 -10.98
N GLU A 27 15.26 20.64 -12.12
CA GLU A 27 14.13 19.70 -12.25
C GLU A 27 14.18 18.57 -11.21
N ALA A 28 15.38 18.03 -10.92
CA ALA A 28 15.56 17.02 -9.89
C ALA A 28 15.18 17.54 -8.49
N LYS A 29 15.51 18.80 -8.18
CA LYS A 29 15.19 19.43 -6.90
C LYS A 29 13.68 19.69 -6.78
N ILE A 30 13.04 20.15 -7.87
CA ILE A 30 11.59 20.33 -7.92
C ILE A 30 10.87 19.00 -7.73
N PHE A 31 11.32 17.93 -8.39
CA PHE A 31 10.75 16.60 -8.23
C PHE A 31 10.77 16.12 -6.78
N TRP A 32 11.94 16.13 -6.13
CA TRP A 32 12.08 15.60 -4.76
C TRP A 32 11.51 16.53 -3.68
N LYS A 33 11.53 17.85 -3.87
CA LYS A 33 11.09 18.81 -2.85
C LYS A 33 9.65 19.31 -3.02
N VAL A 34 9.09 19.25 -4.21
CA VAL A 34 7.75 19.79 -4.51
C VAL A 34 6.83 18.66 -4.94
N VAL A 35 7.17 17.94 -6.00
CA VAL A 35 6.28 16.94 -6.61
C VAL A 35 6.05 15.75 -5.67
N ILE A 36 7.10 15.13 -5.15
CA ILE A 36 7.01 13.95 -4.27
C ILE A 36 6.24 14.24 -2.97
N PRO A 37 6.54 15.32 -2.22
CA PRO A 37 5.78 15.64 -1.01
C PRO A 37 4.31 15.93 -1.30
N THR A 38 4.01 16.59 -2.44
CA THR A 38 2.63 16.93 -2.83
C THR A 38 1.84 15.70 -3.25
N ALA A 39 2.45 14.76 -3.99
CA ALA A 39 1.83 13.46 -4.31
C ALA A 39 1.79 12.49 -3.13
N GLY A 40 2.47 12.80 -2.01
CA GLY A 40 2.66 11.92 -0.86
C GLY A 40 1.38 11.22 -0.38
N PRO A 41 0.26 11.93 -0.14
CA PRO A 41 -0.99 11.30 0.31
C PRO A 41 -1.54 10.25 -0.67
N GLY A 42 -1.45 10.52 -1.97
CA GLY A 42 -1.94 9.61 -3.00
C GLY A 42 -1.00 8.43 -3.24
N ILE A 43 0.32 8.62 -3.12
CA ILE A 43 1.30 7.53 -3.14
C ILE A 43 1.06 6.59 -1.96
N ILE A 44 0.91 7.12 -0.74
CA ILE A 44 0.65 6.33 0.46
C ILE A 44 -0.66 5.53 0.32
N SER A 45 -1.73 6.16 -0.16
CA SER A 45 -3.01 5.47 -0.42
C SER A 45 -2.85 4.33 -1.43
N GLY A 46 -2.07 4.55 -2.48
CA GLY A 46 -1.70 3.52 -3.46
C GLY A 46 -0.92 2.36 -2.83
N THR A 47 0.03 2.65 -1.94
CA THR A 47 0.81 1.66 -1.19
C THR A 47 -0.08 0.83 -0.26
N ILE A 48 -1.00 1.45 0.47
CA ILE A 48 -1.93 0.75 1.38
C ILE A 48 -2.78 -0.26 0.60
N LEU A 49 -3.38 0.19 -0.51
CA LEU A 49 -4.18 -0.70 -1.35
C LEU A 49 -3.33 -1.82 -1.97
N THR A 50 -2.06 -1.53 -2.27
CA THR A 50 -1.11 -2.51 -2.77
C THR A 50 -0.81 -3.60 -1.77
N PHE A 51 -0.51 -3.19 -0.54
CA PHE A 51 -0.25 -4.08 0.58
C PHE A 51 -1.47 -4.95 0.90
N ALA A 52 -2.66 -4.35 1.00
CA ALA A 52 -3.91 -5.07 1.25
C ALA A 52 -4.16 -6.16 0.20
N ARG A 53 -3.91 -5.84 -1.08
CA ARG A 53 -4.06 -6.81 -2.17
C ARG A 53 -3.00 -7.91 -2.13
N ALA A 54 -1.75 -7.57 -1.79
CA ALA A 54 -0.65 -8.53 -1.72
C ALA A 54 -0.82 -9.54 -0.57
N LEU A 55 -1.36 -9.12 0.58
CA LEU A 55 -1.65 -10.02 1.69
C LEU A 55 -2.62 -11.15 1.30
N GLY A 56 -3.64 -10.82 0.50
CA GLY A 56 -4.61 -11.79 0.00
C GLY A 56 -4.14 -12.60 -1.21
N GLU A 57 -2.90 -12.43 -1.68
CA GLU A 57 -2.42 -13.15 -2.85
C GLU A 57 -2.16 -14.62 -2.52
N TYR A 58 -2.73 -15.49 -3.33
CA TYR A 58 -2.64 -16.95 -3.19
C TYR A 58 -2.14 -17.59 -4.49
N GLY A 59 -2.78 -17.27 -5.63
CA GLY A 59 -2.58 -17.97 -6.90
C GLY A 59 -1.16 -17.85 -7.41
N ALA A 60 -0.66 -16.62 -7.59
CA ALA A 60 0.67 -16.41 -8.13
C ALA A 60 1.76 -17.00 -7.23
N THR A 61 1.62 -16.82 -5.91
CA THR A 61 2.56 -17.35 -4.92
C THR A 61 2.58 -18.88 -4.93
N SER A 62 1.40 -19.51 -4.98
CA SER A 62 1.32 -20.98 -5.00
C SER A 62 1.86 -21.59 -6.28
N MET A 63 1.74 -20.90 -7.42
CA MET A 63 2.27 -21.37 -8.70
C MET A 63 3.79 -21.20 -8.80
N LEU A 64 4.34 -20.09 -8.30
CA LEU A 64 5.76 -19.76 -8.45
C LEU A 64 6.63 -20.22 -7.27
N ALA A 65 6.21 -19.92 -6.04
CA ALA A 65 6.98 -20.23 -4.84
C ALA A 65 6.61 -21.60 -4.22
N GLY A 66 5.52 -22.20 -4.69
CA GLY A 66 4.95 -23.41 -4.12
C GLY A 66 4.56 -23.23 -2.66
N ASN A 67 4.38 -24.34 -1.95
CA ASN A 67 4.11 -24.34 -0.51
C ASN A 67 5.07 -25.32 0.17
N ILE A 68 6.32 -24.91 0.34
CA ILE A 68 7.34 -25.69 1.05
C ILE A 68 7.16 -25.43 2.55
N PRO A 69 6.84 -26.46 3.36
CA PRO A 69 6.63 -26.31 4.79
C PRO A 69 7.84 -25.66 5.47
N GLY A 70 7.59 -24.61 6.24
CA GLY A 70 8.64 -23.88 6.98
C GLY A 70 9.54 -22.98 6.12
N LYS A 71 9.32 -22.87 4.80
CA LYS A 71 10.12 -21.99 3.91
C LYS A 71 9.31 -20.98 3.13
N THR A 72 8.26 -21.41 2.42
CA THR A 72 7.52 -20.54 1.48
C THR A 72 6.02 -20.44 1.77
N GLY A 73 5.54 -21.14 2.80
CA GLY A 73 4.12 -21.15 3.18
C GLY A 73 3.63 -19.78 3.66
N THR A 74 2.63 -19.24 2.97
CA THR A 74 1.90 -18.03 3.37
C THR A 74 0.61 -18.36 4.10
N ILE A 75 0.05 -17.40 4.85
CA ILE A 75 -1.20 -17.62 5.59
C ILE A 75 -2.36 -17.93 4.62
N SER A 76 -2.42 -17.25 3.47
CA SER A 76 -3.41 -17.49 2.42
C SER A 76 -3.34 -18.92 1.87
N GLN A 77 -2.14 -19.48 1.70
CA GLN A 77 -1.96 -20.89 1.33
C GLN A 77 -2.38 -21.84 2.45
N LYS A 78 -2.12 -21.49 3.71
CA LYS A 78 -2.52 -22.32 4.86
C LYS A 78 -4.04 -22.43 4.96
N ILE A 79 -4.77 -21.34 4.74
CA ILE A 79 -6.23 -21.35 4.69
C ILE A 79 -6.72 -22.28 3.58
N ALA A 80 -6.14 -22.20 2.37
CA ALA A 80 -6.53 -23.05 1.25
C ALA A 80 -6.33 -24.55 1.55
N MET A 81 -5.18 -24.92 2.13
CA MET A 81 -4.90 -26.32 2.51
C MET A 81 -5.91 -26.85 3.53
N VAL A 82 -6.16 -26.09 4.60
CA VAL A 82 -7.04 -26.50 5.70
C VAL A 82 -8.50 -26.64 5.23
N ILE A 83 -8.93 -25.82 4.26
CA ILE A 83 -10.24 -25.98 3.61
C ILE A 83 -10.28 -27.27 2.77
N GLN A 84 -9.21 -27.59 2.03
CA GLN A 84 -9.13 -28.85 1.26
C GLN A 84 -9.19 -30.09 2.16
N ASP A 85 -8.63 -30.00 3.36
CA ASP A 85 -8.69 -31.05 4.39
C ASP A 85 -10.07 -31.14 5.09
N GLY A 86 -11.01 -30.23 4.78
CA GLY A 86 -12.35 -30.19 5.36
C GLY A 86 -12.44 -29.59 6.76
N ASP A 87 -11.36 -29.03 7.30
CA ASP A 87 -11.30 -28.42 8.63
C ASP A 87 -11.67 -26.93 8.58
N TYR A 88 -12.97 -26.65 8.46
CA TYR A 88 -13.48 -25.28 8.42
C TYR A 88 -13.25 -24.49 9.72
N LEU A 89 -13.10 -25.17 10.86
CA LEU A 89 -12.90 -24.52 12.14
C LEU A 89 -11.52 -23.87 12.19
N THR A 90 -10.47 -24.63 11.85
CA THR A 90 -9.11 -24.10 11.78
C THR A 90 -8.98 -23.06 10.68
N ALA A 91 -9.66 -23.23 9.53
CA ALA A 91 -9.69 -22.21 8.48
C ALA A 91 -10.25 -20.88 8.98
N GLY A 92 -11.36 -20.91 9.74
CA GLY A 92 -11.98 -19.72 10.33
C GLY A 92 -11.04 -18.96 11.27
N VAL A 93 -10.27 -19.68 12.09
CA VAL A 93 -9.28 -19.07 12.98
C VAL A 93 -8.21 -18.32 12.18
N TRP A 94 -7.66 -18.93 11.13
CA TRP A 94 -6.66 -18.28 10.28
C TRP A 94 -7.21 -17.06 9.54
N VAL A 95 -8.46 -17.13 9.07
CA VAL A 95 -9.14 -15.99 8.43
C VAL A 95 -9.27 -14.82 9.41
N ILE A 96 -9.72 -15.07 10.64
CA ILE A 96 -9.84 -14.03 11.67
C ILE A 96 -8.48 -13.40 11.97
N ILE A 97 -7.42 -14.21 12.11
CA ILE A 97 -6.06 -13.71 12.34
C ILE A 97 -5.61 -12.78 11.22
N VAL A 98 -5.77 -13.18 9.95
CA VAL A 98 -5.39 -12.35 8.79
C VAL A 98 -6.22 -11.08 8.73
N LEU A 99 -7.52 -11.15 9.03
CA LEU A 99 -8.40 -9.97 9.06
C LEU A 99 -7.96 -8.97 10.13
N ILE A 100 -7.60 -9.42 11.33
CA ILE A 100 -7.08 -8.55 12.40
C ILE A 100 -5.76 -7.92 11.97
N ILE A 101 -4.82 -8.70 11.42
CA ILE A 101 -3.54 -8.17 10.94
C ILE A 101 -3.75 -7.12 9.85
N ALA A 102 -4.59 -7.43 8.84
CA ALA A 102 -4.89 -6.51 7.75
C ALA A 102 -5.55 -5.22 8.27
N PHE A 103 -6.51 -5.35 9.19
CA PHE A 103 -7.17 -4.21 9.80
C PHE A 103 -6.18 -3.34 10.57
N VAL A 104 -5.35 -3.92 11.44
CA VAL A 104 -4.36 -3.18 12.24
C VAL A 104 -3.36 -2.46 11.33
N VAL A 105 -2.83 -3.12 10.31
CA VAL A 105 -1.86 -2.50 9.40
C VAL A 105 -2.50 -1.35 8.62
N ILE A 106 -3.67 -1.56 8.04
CA ILE A 106 -4.39 -0.52 7.30
C ILE A 106 -4.76 0.65 8.23
N PHE A 107 -5.22 0.35 9.45
CA PHE A 107 -5.59 1.35 10.44
C PHE A 107 -4.40 2.21 10.85
N LEU A 108 -3.25 1.59 11.15
CA LEU A 108 -2.01 2.32 11.46
C LEU A 108 -1.57 3.17 10.27
N MET A 109 -1.54 2.61 9.06
CA MET A 109 -1.15 3.37 7.87
C MET A 109 -2.08 4.55 7.61
N ASN A 110 -3.38 4.40 7.84
CA ASN A 110 -4.37 5.48 7.74
C ASN A 110 -4.11 6.57 8.80
N LEU A 111 -3.88 6.20 10.06
CA LEU A 111 -3.57 7.14 11.14
C LEU A 111 -2.33 7.99 10.86
N PHE A 112 -1.25 7.37 10.37
CA PHE A 112 -0.03 8.10 10.00
C PHE A 112 -0.26 9.04 8.81
N THR A 113 -1.12 8.67 7.86
CA THR A 113 -1.50 9.52 6.73
C THR A 113 -2.31 10.74 7.18
N GLY A 114 -3.33 10.53 8.02
CA GLY A 114 -4.19 11.61 8.54
C GLY A 114 -3.45 12.64 9.41
N ARG A 115 -2.36 12.25 10.08
CA ARG A 115 -1.48 13.18 10.81
C ARG A 115 -0.67 14.09 9.89
N ASN A 116 -0.18 13.58 8.75
CA ASN A 116 0.56 14.41 7.78
C ASN A 116 -0.35 15.37 7.00
N MET A 117 -1.63 15.03 6.80
CA MET A 117 -2.61 15.94 6.19
C MET A 117 -2.90 17.19 7.02
N LYS A 118 -2.77 17.13 8.36
CA LYS A 118 -2.97 18.31 9.23
C LYS A 118 -1.84 19.35 9.14
N ASN A 119 -0.68 18.97 8.60
CA ASN A 119 0.48 19.87 8.48
C ASN A 119 0.58 20.57 7.12
N VAL A 120 -0.35 20.32 6.19
CA VAL A 120 -0.52 21.18 5.01
C VAL A 120 -1.28 22.43 5.47
N LYS A 121 -0.57 23.37 6.11
CA LYS A 121 -1.08 24.72 6.33
C LYS A 121 -1.42 25.30 4.95
N ARG A 122 -2.72 25.34 4.64
CA ARG A 122 -3.28 26.24 3.63
C ARG A 122 -2.91 27.66 4.07
N TRP A 123 -1.90 28.22 3.42
CA TRP A 123 -1.61 29.65 3.42
C TRP A 123 -2.17 30.22 2.12
#